data_AF-A0A3P3UA24-F1
#
_entry.id   AF-A0A3P3UA24-F1
#
_cell.length_a   1.000
_cell.length_b   1.000
_cell.length_c   1.000
_cell.angle_alpha   90.00
_cell.angle_beta   90.00
_cell.angle_gamma   90.00
#
_symmetry.space_group_name_H-M   'P 1'
#
loop_
_entity.id
_entity.type
_entity.pdbx_description
1 polymer ?
#
loop_
_entity_poly.entity_id
_entity_poly.type
_entity_poly.pdbx_seq_one_letter_code
_entity_poly.pdbx_strand_id
1 'polypeptide(L)'
;MKDQTKAEALAAERMQLLAPLLADGLDPAKAREMKTKICEQTGPSERTLPVYGSYRSEGFTGLKPKSKGRPPSDEAIPADFLEQAILLRREIPGRSVAQLIQILEWEGRIAPGQVK
;
A
#
# COMPACT_ATOMS: atom_id res chain seq x y z
N MET A 1 3.32 -4.32 18.28
CA MET A 1 2.41 -5.47 18.51
C MET A 1 1.14 -5.42 17.66
N LYS A 2 0.35 -4.32 17.65
CA LYS A 2 -0.90 -4.21 16.84
C LYS A 2 -0.73 -4.48 15.34
N ASP A 3 0.41 -4.09 14.75
CA ASP A 3 0.63 -4.29 13.31
C ASP A 3 0.93 -5.73 12.93
N GLN A 4 1.50 -6.50 13.87
CA GLN A 4 1.81 -7.92 13.67
C GLN A 4 0.53 -8.75 13.66
N THR A 5 -0.39 -8.49 14.59
CA THR A 5 -1.69 -9.16 14.66
C THR A 5 -2.54 -8.89 13.41
N LYS A 6 -2.52 -7.64 12.92
CA LYS A 6 -3.17 -7.28 11.64
C LYS A 6 -2.53 -7.97 10.44
N ALA A 7 -1.20 -8.03 10.40
CA ALA A 7 -0.48 -8.71 9.34
C ALA A 7 -0.78 -10.22 9.30
N GLU A 8 -0.95 -10.84 10.46
CA GLU A 8 -1.32 -12.25 10.60
C GLU A 8 -2.77 -12.53 10.21
N ALA A 9 -3.71 -11.69 10.65
CA ALA A 9 -5.10 -11.78 10.24
C ALA A 9 -5.24 -11.68 8.71
N LEU A 10 -4.53 -10.72 8.10
CA LEU A 10 -4.50 -10.57 6.65
C LEU A 10 -3.87 -11.79 5.95
N ALA A 11 -2.80 -12.36 6.50
CA ALA A 11 -2.19 -13.58 5.95
C ALA A 11 -3.12 -14.80 6.05
N ALA A 12 -3.93 -14.90 7.12
CA ALA A 12 -4.92 -15.96 7.28
C ALA A 12 -6.06 -15.85 6.27
N GLU A 13 -6.59 -14.64 6.04
CA GLU A 13 -7.59 -14.36 5.01
C GLU A 13 -7.06 -14.76 3.62
N ARG A 14 -5.82 -14.40 3.31
CA ARG A 14 -5.13 -14.78 2.07
C ARG A 14 -4.98 -16.29 1.91
N MET A 15 -4.66 -16.99 3.00
CA MET A 15 -4.54 -18.45 2.98
C MET A 15 -5.88 -19.12 2.65
N GLN A 16 -6.99 -18.62 3.20
CA GLN A 16 -8.32 -19.15 2.90
C GLN A 16 -8.68 -19.00 1.42
N LEU A 17 -8.34 -17.87 0.81
CA LEU A 17 -8.55 -17.64 -0.63
C LEU A 17 -7.69 -18.54 -1.52
N LEU A 18 -6.49 -18.89 -1.06
CA LEU A 18 -5.52 -19.69 -1.84
C LEU A 18 -5.66 -21.19 -1.64
N ALA A 19 -6.28 -21.65 -0.56
CA ALA A 19 -6.44 -23.07 -0.25
C ALA A 19 -6.93 -23.91 -1.46
N PRO A 20 -7.89 -23.46 -2.29
CA PRO A 20 -8.32 -24.19 -3.48
C PRO A 20 -7.24 -24.33 -4.57
N LEU A 21 -6.30 -23.38 -4.65
CA LEU A 21 -5.21 -23.34 -5.64
C LEU A 21 -3.96 -24.10 -5.19
N LEU A 22 -3.89 -24.46 -3.90
CA LEU A 22 -2.76 -25.17 -3.29
C LEU A 22 -2.96 -26.69 -3.26
N ALA A 23 -4.10 -27.20 -3.73
CA ALA A 23 -4.34 -28.63 -3.84
C ALA A 23 -3.33 -29.30 -4.79
N ASP A 24 -2.72 -30.39 -4.32
CA ASP A 24 -1.77 -31.18 -5.11
C ASP A 24 -2.45 -31.84 -6.32
N GLY A 25 -1.73 -31.88 -7.46
CA GLY A 25 -2.23 -32.50 -8.70
C GLY A 25 -3.13 -31.61 -9.55
N LEU A 26 -3.14 -30.29 -9.30
CA LEU A 26 -3.97 -29.36 -10.07
C LEU A 26 -3.44 -29.14 -11.49
N ASP A 27 -4.28 -29.44 -12.48
CA ASP A 27 -4.00 -29.17 -13.89
C ASP A 27 -3.82 -27.64 -14.13
N PRO A 28 -2.79 -27.20 -14.87
CA PRO A 28 -2.54 -25.79 -15.15
C PRO A 28 -3.71 -25.04 -15.78
N ALA A 29 -4.56 -25.69 -16.59
CA ALA A 29 -5.73 -25.02 -17.18
C ALA A 29 -6.82 -24.77 -16.11
N LYS A 30 -7.13 -25.79 -15.29
CA LYS A 30 -8.05 -25.64 -14.14
C LYS A 30 -7.55 -24.63 -13.12
N ALA A 31 -6.24 -24.56 -12.89
CA ALA A 31 -5.63 -23.58 -12.00
C ALA A 31 -5.84 -22.13 -12.50
N ARG A 32 -5.78 -21.92 -13.83
CA ARG A 32 -6.06 -20.60 -14.44
C ARG A 32 -7.53 -20.23 -14.28
N GLU A 33 -8.43 -21.14 -14.60
CA GLU A 33 -9.88 -20.91 -14.48
C GLU A 33 -10.29 -20.57 -13.03
N MET A 34 -9.77 -21.31 -12.05
CA MET A 34 -10.05 -21.03 -10.64
C MET A 34 -9.45 -19.70 -10.18
N LYS A 35 -8.26 -19.32 -10.68
CA LYS A 35 -7.70 -17.99 -10.39
C LYS A 35 -8.60 -16.87 -10.88
N THR A 36 -9.11 -16.98 -12.11
CA THR A 36 -10.04 -16.00 -12.67
C THR A 36 -11.31 -15.90 -11.84
N LYS A 37 -11.91 -17.04 -11.47
CA LYS A 37 -13.11 -17.08 -10.60
C LYS A 37 -12.88 -16.45 -9.22
N ILE A 38 -11.74 -16.72 -8.59
CA ILE A 38 -11.38 -16.11 -7.30
C ILE A 38 -11.23 -14.59 -7.44
N CYS A 39 -10.61 -14.11 -8.53
CA CYS A 39 -10.47 -12.67 -8.77
C CYS A 39 -11.84 -12.00 -8.99
N GLU A 40 -12.73 -12.63 -9.75
CA GLU A 40 -14.09 -12.14 -10.00
C GLU A 40 -14.93 -12.07 -8.71
N GLN A 41 -14.82 -13.08 -7.84
CA GLN A 41 -15.63 -13.18 -6.62
C GLN A 41 -15.14 -12.30 -5.47
N THR A 42 -13.82 -12.14 -5.33
CA THR A 42 -13.23 -11.47 -4.17
C THR A 42 -12.91 -9.99 -4.43
N GLY A 43 -12.83 -9.58 -5.71
CA GLY A 43 -12.50 -8.21 -6.13
C GLY A 43 -11.02 -7.83 -6.34
N PRO A 44 -9.97 -8.56 -5.87
CA PRO A 44 -8.60 -8.21 -6.20
C PRO A 44 -8.25 -8.66 -7.63
N SER A 45 -7.52 -7.81 -8.35
CA SER A 45 -7.04 -8.12 -9.71
C SER A 45 -6.04 -9.28 -9.72
N GLU A 46 -5.88 -9.93 -10.88
CA GLU A 46 -4.87 -10.97 -11.08
C GLU A 46 -3.45 -10.52 -10.70
N ARG A 47 -3.14 -9.21 -10.74
CA ARG A 47 -1.85 -8.63 -10.35
C ARG A 47 -1.55 -8.70 -8.85
N THR A 48 -2.53 -9.06 -8.03
CA THR A 48 -2.39 -9.25 -6.58
C THR A 48 -1.95 -10.69 -6.25
N LEU A 49 -2.19 -11.65 -7.16
CA LEU A 49 -1.80 -13.06 -7.01
C LEU A 49 -0.28 -13.37 -7.05
N PRO A 50 0.61 -12.59 -7.71
CA PRO A 50 2.05 -12.82 -7.65
C PRO A 50 2.62 -12.73 -6.22
N VAL A 51 2.05 -11.88 -5.36
CA VAL A 51 2.38 -11.85 -3.92
C VAL A 51 2.02 -13.17 -3.24
N TYR A 52 1.02 -13.89 -3.75
CA TYR A 52 0.61 -15.22 -3.27
C TYR A 52 1.44 -16.36 -3.84
N GLY A 53 2.17 -16.14 -4.94
CA GLY A 53 3.17 -17.09 -5.45
C GLY A 53 4.32 -17.33 -4.47
N SER A 54 4.63 -16.32 -3.63
CA SER A 54 5.63 -16.40 -2.56
C SER A 54 5.31 -17.47 -1.52
N TYR A 55 4.06 -17.95 -1.42
CA TYR A 55 3.71 -19.06 -0.52
C TYR A 55 4.47 -20.35 -0.86
N ARG A 56 4.72 -20.63 -2.15
CA ARG A 56 5.45 -21.84 -2.56
C ARG A 56 6.91 -21.82 -2.12
N SER A 57 7.51 -20.65 -1.95
CA SER A 57 8.91 -20.48 -1.54
C SER A 57 9.09 -20.15 -0.06
N GLU A 58 8.18 -19.36 0.53
CA GLU A 58 8.30 -18.77 1.87
C GLU A 58 7.17 -19.24 2.83
N GLY A 59 6.26 -20.08 2.36
CA GLY A 59 5.11 -20.57 3.15
C GLY A 59 4.20 -19.44 3.63
N PHE A 60 3.63 -19.60 4.83
CA PHE A 60 2.72 -18.61 5.42
C PHE A 60 3.36 -17.23 5.60
N THR A 61 4.69 -17.17 5.80
CA THR A 61 5.39 -15.89 5.97
C THR A 61 5.37 -15.04 4.69
N GLY A 62 5.38 -15.68 3.52
CA GLY A 62 5.23 -15.01 2.22
C GLY A 62 3.84 -14.41 1.98
N LEU A 63 2.83 -14.79 2.78
CA LEU A 63 1.49 -14.21 2.74
C LEU A 63 1.35 -12.97 3.64
N LYS A 64 2.30 -12.74 4.55
CA LYS A 64 2.29 -11.53 5.38
C LYS A 64 2.61 -10.32 4.49
N PRO A 65 1.93 -9.17 4.69
CA PRO A 65 2.30 -7.95 3.97
C PRO A 65 3.77 -7.64 4.26
N LYS A 66 4.57 -7.43 3.20
CA LYS A 66 5.95 -6.97 3.36
C LYS A 66 5.90 -5.64 4.12
N SER A 67 6.70 -5.52 5.17
CA SER A 67 6.91 -4.23 5.82
C SER A 67 7.34 -3.23 4.75
N LYS A 68 6.93 -1.97 4.88
CA LYS A 68 7.48 -0.92 4.01
C LYS A 68 9.00 -0.97 4.17
N GLY A 69 9.71 -1.47 3.15
CA GLY A 69 11.15 -1.69 3.21
C GLY A 69 11.94 -0.40 3.35
N ARG A 70 11.28 0.74 3.14
CA ARG A 70 11.78 2.05 3.51
C ARG A 70 11.17 2.41 4.89
N PRO A 71 11.98 2.61 5.94
CA PRO A 71 11.49 3.35 7.10
C PRO A 71 10.89 4.66 6.60
N PRO A 72 9.86 5.25 7.27
CA PRO A 72 9.47 6.61 6.94
C PRO A 72 10.75 7.44 6.88
N SER A 73 11.03 8.02 5.71
CA SER A 73 12.21 8.86 5.58
C SER A 73 12.10 9.97 6.62
N ASP A 74 13.23 10.42 7.18
CA ASP A 74 13.27 11.66 7.97
C ASP A 74 12.76 12.88 7.17
N GLU A 75 12.53 12.73 5.86
CA GLU A 75 11.78 13.63 4.97
C GLU A 75 10.25 13.61 5.21
N ALA A 76 9.76 13.06 6.32
CA ALA A 76 8.37 13.24 6.70
C ALA A 76 8.13 14.74 6.92
N ILE A 77 7.33 15.36 6.04
CA ILE A 77 6.93 16.77 6.18
C ILE A 77 6.32 16.97 7.57
N PRO A 78 6.89 17.86 8.41
CA PRO A 78 6.32 18.17 9.71
C PRO A 78 4.82 18.48 9.64
N ALA A 79 4.06 17.96 10.61
CA ALA A 79 2.60 18.13 10.66
C ALA A 79 2.19 19.61 10.59
N ASP A 80 2.96 20.48 11.26
CA ASP A 80 2.74 21.92 11.26
C ASP A 80 2.72 22.50 9.84
N PHE A 81 3.57 22.02 8.92
CA PHE A 81 3.58 22.52 7.54
C PHE A 81 2.36 22.06 6.75
N LEU A 82 1.91 20.83 6.98
CA LEU A 82 0.69 20.31 6.37
C LEU A 82 -0.54 21.11 6.83
N GLU A 83 -0.62 21.43 8.11
CA GLU A 83 -1.70 22.24 8.66
C GLU A 83 -1.74 23.65 8.03
N GLN A 84 -0.58 24.29 7.88
CA GLN A 84 -0.49 25.60 7.21
C GLN A 84 -0.88 25.52 5.74
N ALA A 85 -0.41 24.50 5.00
CA ALA A 85 -0.81 24.29 3.62
C ALA A 85 -2.34 24.12 3.48
N ILE A 86 -2.97 23.43 4.45
CA ILE A 86 -4.43 23.25 4.50
C ILE A 86 -5.13 24.59 4.76
N LEU A 87 -4.65 25.41 5.70
CA LEU A 87 -5.22 26.73 5.97
C LEU A 87 -5.16 27.61 4.72
N LEU A 88 -3.99 27.69 4.09
CA LEU A 88 -3.79 28.42 2.84
C LEU A 88 -4.73 27.92 1.73
N ARG A 89 -4.99 26.61 1.62
CA ARG A 89 -5.91 26.09 0.60
C ARG A 89 -7.38 26.36 0.94
N ARG A 90 -7.73 26.45 2.21
CA ARG A 90 -9.09 26.80 2.66
C ARG A 90 -9.44 28.26 2.39
N GLU A 91 -8.48 29.16 2.53
CA GLU A 91 -8.65 30.57 2.18
C GLU A 91 -8.90 30.77 0.69
N ILE A 92 -8.10 30.11 -0.16
CA ILE A 92 -8.20 30.21 -1.61
C ILE A 92 -8.12 28.79 -2.21
N PRO A 93 -9.27 28.14 -2.49
CA PRO A 93 -9.31 26.79 -3.04
C PRO A 93 -8.65 26.67 -4.43
N GLY A 94 -8.54 27.77 -5.17
CA GLY A 94 -7.87 27.83 -6.48
C GLY A 94 -6.34 27.87 -6.42
N ARG A 95 -5.74 28.04 -5.24
CA ARG A 95 -4.28 28.14 -5.06
C ARG A 95 -3.61 26.84 -5.51
N SER A 96 -2.59 26.91 -6.37
CA SER A 96 -1.89 25.71 -6.85
C SER A 96 -0.95 25.12 -5.79
N VAL A 97 -0.55 23.86 -5.96
CA VAL A 97 0.43 23.22 -5.05
C VAL A 97 1.76 23.96 -5.08
N ALA A 98 2.23 24.37 -6.26
CA ALA A 98 3.45 25.18 -6.40
C ALA A 98 3.35 26.52 -5.65
N GLN A 99 2.18 27.17 -5.68
CA GLN A 99 1.96 28.42 -4.92
C GLN A 99 1.95 28.18 -3.41
N LEU A 100 1.39 27.05 -2.94
CA LEU A 100 1.45 26.69 -1.52
C LEU A 100 2.90 26.49 -1.06
N ILE A 101 3.69 25.74 -1.84
CA ILE A 101 5.11 25.51 -1.56
C ILE A 101 5.85 26.86 -1.52
N GLN A 102 5.66 27.71 -2.53
CA GLN A 102 6.31 29.01 -2.62
C GLN A 102 5.96 29.94 -1.45
N ILE A 103 4.70 29.96 -1.00
CA ILE A 103 4.29 30.74 0.18
C ILE A 103 4.97 30.21 1.44
N LEU A 104 4.99 28.88 1.62
CA LEU A 104 5.64 28.28 2.79
C LEU A 104 7.16 28.50 2.78
N GLU A 105 7.80 28.54 1.61
CA GLU A 105 9.21 28.91 1.43
C GLU A 105 9.44 30.39 1.79
N TRP A 106 8.57 31.29 1.32
CA TRP A 106 8.66 32.73 1.61
C TRP A 106 8.40 33.06 3.09
N GLU A 107 7.52 32.32 3.76
CA GLU A 107 7.29 32.43 5.19
C GLU A 107 8.45 31.83 6.03
N GLY A 108 9.46 31.24 5.38
CA GLY A 108 10.59 30.61 6.05
C GLY A 108 10.22 29.33 6.80
N ARG A 109 9.04 28.76 6.53
CA ARG A 109 8.58 27.52 7.17
C ARG A 109 9.24 26.29 6.57
N ILE A 110 9.53 26.31 5.27
CA ILE A 110 10.29 25.25 4.59
C ILE A 110 11.48 25.84 3.84
N ALA A 111 12.57 25.07 3.71
CA ALA A 111 13.71 25.48 2.93
C ALA A 111 13.42 25.38 1.42
N PRO A 112 13.99 26.26 0.58
CA PRO A 112 13.82 26.19 -0.86
C PRO A 112 14.18 24.81 -1.43
N GLY A 113 13.23 24.17 -2.10
CA GLY A 113 13.43 22.85 -2.71
C GLY A 113 13.39 21.66 -1.75
N GLN A 114 13.03 21.87 -0.48
CA GLN A 114 12.80 20.80 0.51
C GLN A 114 11.56 19.95 0.17
N VAL A 115 10.56 20.55 -0.47
CA VAL A 115 9.32 19.90 -0.89
C VAL A 115 9.17 20.07 -2.40
N LYS A 116 8.77 19.00 -3.12
CA LYS A 116 8.60 18.98 -4.57
C LYS A 116 7.21 18.48 -4.97
#